data_AF-A0A7X5V1R2-F1
#
_entry.id   AF-A0A7X5V1R2-F1
#
_cell.length_a   1.000
_cell.length_b   1.000
_cell.length_c   1.000
_cell.angle_alpha   90.00
_cell.angle_beta   90.00
_cell.angle_gamma   90.00
#
_symmetry.space_group_name_H-M   'P 1'
#
loop_
_entity.id
_entity.type
_entity.pdbx_description
1 polymer ?
#
loop_
_entity_poly.entity_id
_entity_poly.type
_entity_poly.pdbx_seq_one_letter_code
_entity_poly.pdbx_strand_id
1 'polypeptide(L)'
;MRSERIAGLDNWRALLMLAGIFLHATTVQEIDRPVFVLIAKTSSNFRMGAFFAIAGLLSLLAIRKHGADPWLARRSFQIGIPMCFGLLLLAPLMSACISWHAFGTMMPALPELGWWHFWFLVDLLAFAPITFWLFRADQRHAVFARIDRWVERDRPSVTLIVLAVGVVATVGVLLVARLASVAGALAEPVWAVHQVLGYAPLYAFGVIMAGSPALFRHVTARTGPAFTVLAAVFALCLASRLLPGGGKGLFDGPASPLNVVTSCLCPPAVTVLILRSTVAMRATPPLFRRVSDAAFTIYMVHFPIILALDLLLDPLRLDPYVSYLLLVGSSGWLSYLVHRLIVRRFPLAAMLLNGVNPARLRAAATE
;
A
#
# COMPACT_ATOMS: atom_id res chain seq x y z
N MET A 1 10.65 0.55 26.49
CA MET A 1 9.86 1.57 25.76
C MET A 1 8.38 1.36 26.06
N ARG A 2 7.83 2.12 27.03
CA ARG A 2 6.40 2.07 27.39
C ARG A 2 5.59 2.66 26.22
N SER A 3 4.58 1.93 25.76
CA SER A 3 3.31 2.36 25.11
C SER A 3 3.22 3.64 24.23
N GLU A 4 4.29 4.17 23.66
CA GLU A 4 4.14 5.27 22.71
C GLU A 4 3.85 4.69 21.32
N ARG A 5 2.58 4.78 20.91
CA ARG A 5 2.21 4.76 19.48
C ARG A 5 3.15 5.74 18.80
N ILE A 6 3.96 5.27 17.85
CA ILE A 6 4.79 6.17 17.03
C ILE A 6 3.82 6.92 16.13
N ALA A 7 3.37 8.09 16.60
CA ALA A 7 2.24 8.80 16.04
C ALA A 7 2.48 9.15 14.55
N GLY A 8 3.74 9.45 14.19
CA GLY A 8 4.14 9.66 12.80
C GLY A 8 3.91 8.44 11.89
N LEU A 9 4.16 7.21 12.35
CA LEU A 9 3.97 6.01 11.53
C LEU A 9 2.50 5.70 11.28
N ASP A 10 1.66 5.85 12.31
CA ASP A 10 0.21 5.71 12.15
C ASP A 10 -0.33 6.75 11.16
N ASN A 11 0.18 7.97 11.23
CA ASN A 11 -0.23 9.05 10.34
C ASN A 11 0.13 8.79 8.89
N TRP A 12 1.38 8.41 8.63
CA TRP A 12 1.82 8.12 7.27
C TRP A 12 1.14 6.89 6.69
N ARG A 13 0.92 5.85 7.51
CA ARG A 13 0.11 4.69 7.10
C ARG A 13 -1.30 5.10 6.67
N ALA A 14 -1.95 5.97 7.46
CA ALA A 14 -3.27 6.49 7.12
C ALA A 14 -3.25 7.35 5.85
N LEU A 15 -2.28 8.25 5.70
CA LEU A 15 -2.15 9.10 4.53
C LEU A 15 -1.95 8.28 3.25
N LEU A 16 -1.09 7.26 3.30
CA LEU A 16 -0.88 6.35 2.18
C LEU A 16 -2.14 5.54 1.82
N MET A 17 -2.97 5.19 2.81
CA MET A 17 -4.27 4.55 2.55
C MET A 17 -5.26 5.54 1.92
N LEU A 18 -5.32 6.79 2.39
CA LEU A 18 -6.24 7.82 1.87
C LEU A 18 -5.86 8.32 0.48
N ALA A 19 -4.55 8.31 0.14
CA ALA A 19 -4.08 8.51 -1.22
C ALA A 19 -4.69 7.49 -2.22
N GLY A 20 -5.25 6.39 -1.71
CA GLY A 20 -6.25 5.51 -2.37
C GLY A 20 -7.28 6.27 -3.19
N ILE A 21 -8.01 7.16 -2.51
CA ILE A 21 -9.18 7.86 -3.05
C ILE A 21 -8.81 8.66 -4.29
N PHE A 22 -7.69 9.38 -4.25
CA PHE A 22 -7.24 10.22 -5.35
C PHE A 22 -6.91 9.39 -6.60
N LEU A 23 -6.31 8.20 -6.44
CA LEU A 23 -6.03 7.28 -7.54
C LEU A 23 -7.32 6.70 -8.11
N HIS A 24 -8.19 6.14 -7.27
CA HIS A 24 -9.38 5.44 -7.74
C HIS A 24 -10.41 6.38 -8.36
N ALA A 25 -10.46 7.65 -7.92
CA ALA A 25 -11.26 8.65 -8.61
C ALA A 25 -10.75 8.94 -10.02
N THR A 26 -9.45 8.76 -10.33
CA THR A 26 -8.97 8.89 -11.72
C THR A 26 -9.34 7.70 -12.60
N THR A 27 -9.59 6.51 -12.04
CA THR A 27 -9.85 5.31 -12.85
C THR A 27 -11.25 5.28 -13.46
N VAL A 28 -12.18 6.05 -12.89
CA VAL A 28 -13.56 6.21 -13.38
C VAL A 28 -13.74 7.48 -14.22
N GLN A 29 -12.66 8.24 -14.42
CA GLN A 29 -12.65 9.44 -15.27
C GLN A 29 -11.80 9.16 -16.52
N GLU A 30 -11.84 10.06 -17.50
CA GLU A 30 -11.00 9.96 -18.71
C GLU A 30 -9.51 9.99 -18.36
N ILE A 31 -8.87 8.82 -18.20
CA ILE A 31 -7.50 8.65 -17.71
C ILE A 31 -6.46 9.42 -18.55
N ASP A 32 -6.73 9.67 -19.83
CA ASP A 32 -5.78 10.28 -20.77
C ASP A 32 -5.44 11.75 -20.48
N ARG A 33 -6.10 12.38 -19.50
CA ARG A 33 -5.80 13.75 -19.07
C ARG A 33 -4.44 13.78 -18.35
N PRO A 34 -3.51 14.70 -18.69
CA PRO A 34 -2.15 14.72 -18.13
C PRO A 34 -2.08 14.73 -16.59
N VAL A 35 -3.02 15.43 -15.95
CA VAL A 35 -3.12 15.50 -14.48
C VAL A 35 -3.50 14.15 -13.88
N PHE A 36 -4.43 13.43 -14.49
CA PHE A 36 -4.88 12.12 -14.00
C PHE A 36 -3.81 11.05 -14.20
N VAL A 37 -3.10 11.07 -15.33
CA VAL A 37 -1.91 10.23 -15.54
C VAL A 37 -0.84 10.51 -14.49
N LEU A 38 -0.60 11.78 -14.14
CA LEU A 38 0.36 12.14 -13.10
C LEU A 38 -0.05 11.57 -11.74
N ILE A 39 -1.31 11.76 -11.32
CA ILE A 39 -1.84 11.23 -10.07
C ILE A 39 -1.72 9.70 -10.04
N ALA A 40 -2.11 9.03 -11.12
CA ALA A 40 -2.04 7.58 -11.23
C ALA A 40 -0.61 7.06 -11.10
N LYS A 41 0.33 7.64 -11.87
CA LYS A 41 1.75 7.25 -11.84
C LYS A 41 2.42 7.58 -10.52
N THR A 42 2.14 8.74 -9.91
CA THR A 42 2.65 9.06 -8.58
C THR A 42 2.12 8.06 -7.55
N SER A 43 0.84 7.71 -7.60
CA SER A 43 0.29 6.73 -6.67
C SER A 43 0.91 5.34 -6.87
N SER A 44 1.00 4.83 -8.11
CA SER A 44 1.58 3.51 -8.37
C SER A 44 3.07 3.44 -7.98
N ASN A 45 3.84 4.49 -8.28
CA ASN A 45 5.30 4.45 -8.16
C ASN A 45 5.82 4.73 -6.74
N PHE A 46 4.99 5.31 -5.87
CA PHE A 46 5.44 5.72 -4.53
C PHE A 46 4.58 5.11 -3.42
N ARG A 47 3.24 5.14 -3.55
CA ARG A 47 2.32 4.90 -2.43
C ARG A 47 2.38 3.47 -1.91
N MET A 48 2.18 2.49 -2.79
CA MET A 48 2.03 1.09 -2.37
C MET A 48 3.33 0.50 -1.84
N GLY A 49 4.44 0.75 -2.53
CA GLY A 49 5.73 0.26 -2.07
C GLY A 49 6.16 0.84 -0.72
N ALA A 50 5.93 2.14 -0.49
CA ALA A 50 6.20 2.76 0.79
C ALA A 50 5.26 2.25 1.89
N PHE A 51 4.00 1.99 1.54
CA PHE A 51 3.03 1.38 2.46
C PHE A 51 3.48 -0.01 2.91
N PHE A 52 3.95 -0.87 2.01
CA PHE A 52 4.46 -2.19 2.37
C PHE A 52 5.70 -2.13 3.26
N ALA A 53 6.61 -1.19 3.02
CA ALA A 53 7.77 -1.00 3.89
C ALA A 53 7.35 -0.54 5.31
N ILE A 54 6.41 0.38 5.42
CA ILE A 54 5.87 0.79 6.73
C ILE A 54 5.12 -0.39 7.40
N ALA A 55 4.37 -1.17 6.63
CA ALA A 55 3.67 -2.34 7.14
C ALA A 55 4.64 -3.39 7.70
N GLY A 56 5.74 -3.68 7.01
CA GLY A 56 6.79 -4.58 7.48
C GLY A 56 7.45 -4.10 8.77
N LEU A 57 7.76 -2.81 8.84
CA LEU A 57 8.31 -2.17 10.04
C LEU A 57 7.34 -2.31 11.24
N LEU A 58 6.07 -1.98 11.04
CA LEU A 58 5.05 -2.10 12.08
C LEU A 58 4.79 -3.56 12.50
N SER A 59 4.85 -4.50 11.55
CA SER A 59 4.67 -5.92 11.83
C SER A 59 5.72 -6.46 12.81
N LEU A 60 7.01 -6.15 12.59
CA LEU A 60 8.06 -6.61 13.50
C LEU A 60 8.03 -5.88 14.86
N LEU A 61 7.66 -4.60 14.90
CA LEU A 61 7.45 -3.91 16.17
C LEU A 61 6.29 -4.53 16.97
N ALA A 62 5.21 -4.90 16.28
CA ALA A 62 4.05 -5.53 16.90
C ALA A 62 4.34 -6.96 17.39
N ILE A 63 5.09 -7.77 16.64
CA ILE A 63 5.46 -9.14 17.04
C ILE A 63 6.37 -9.13 18.28
N ARG A 64 7.33 -8.19 18.35
CA ARG A 64 8.20 -7.98 19.53
C ARG A 64 7.41 -7.59 20.77
N LYS A 65 6.31 -6.85 20.61
CA LYS A 65 5.46 -6.38 21.72
C LYS A 65 4.50 -7.45 22.23
N HIS A 66 3.96 -8.28 21.34
CA HIS A 66 2.85 -9.19 21.66
C HIS A 66 3.21 -10.68 21.63
N GLY A 67 4.43 -11.03 21.24
CA GLY A 67 4.86 -12.42 21.03
C GLY A 67 4.46 -12.94 19.65
N ALA A 68 5.17 -13.96 19.17
CA ALA A 68 5.07 -14.44 17.78
C ALA A 68 3.72 -15.09 17.45
N ASP A 69 3.31 -16.09 18.21
CA ASP A 69 2.10 -16.88 17.93
C ASP A 69 0.81 -16.07 18.14
N PRO A 70 0.64 -15.33 19.26
CA PRO A 70 -0.55 -14.51 19.46
C PRO A 70 -0.67 -13.38 18.42
N TRP A 71 0.48 -12.84 17.97
CA TRP A 71 0.50 -11.84 16.91
C TRP A 71 0.03 -12.41 15.59
N LEU A 72 0.54 -13.58 15.16
CA LEU A 72 0.16 -14.17 13.87
C LEU A 72 -1.35 -14.49 13.84
N ALA A 73 -1.88 -15.15 14.87
CA ALA A 73 -3.31 -15.44 14.95
C ALA A 73 -4.17 -14.17 14.90
N ARG A 74 -3.80 -13.15 15.70
CA ARG A 74 -4.50 -11.86 15.71
C ARG A 74 -4.41 -11.15 14.37
N ARG A 75 -3.24 -11.15 13.73
CA ARG A 75 -2.99 -10.47 12.46
C ARG A 75 -3.75 -11.15 11.33
N SER A 76 -3.77 -12.48 11.29
CA SER A 76 -4.55 -13.27 10.35
C SER A 76 -6.05 -12.99 10.48
N PHE A 77 -6.57 -12.86 11.70
CA PHE A 77 -7.97 -12.44 11.90
C PHE A 77 -8.21 -10.99 11.45
N GLN A 78 -7.33 -10.07 11.85
CA GLN A 78 -7.46 -8.63 11.59
C GLN A 78 -7.41 -8.27 10.10
N ILE A 79 -6.65 -9.02 9.30
CA ILE A 79 -6.57 -8.83 7.85
C ILE A 79 -7.52 -9.77 7.11
N GLY A 80 -7.53 -11.04 7.50
CA GLY A 80 -8.26 -12.10 6.79
C GLY A 80 -9.77 -11.88 6.77
N ILE A 81 -10.38 -11.40 7.86
CA ILE A 81 -11.82 -11.12 7.85
C ILE A 81 -12.16 -9.96 6.89
N PRO A 82 -11.55 -8.77 6.99
CA PRO A 82 -11.79 -7.70 6.01
C PRO A 82 -11.46 -8.10 4.59
N MET A 83 -10.42 -8.91 4.38
CA MET A 83 -10.07 -9.44 3.06
C MET A 83 -11.19 -10.34 2.51
N CYS A 84 -11.68 -11.32 3.28
CA CYS A 84 -12.77 -12.18 2.85
C CYS A 84 -14.06 -11.39 2.61
N PHE A 85 -14.39 -10.43 3.48
CA PHE A 85 -15.54 -9.55 3.29
C PHE A 85 -15.40 -8.69 2.01
N GLY A 86 -14.20 -8.14 1.79
CA GLY A 86 -13.88 -7.40 0.58
C GLY A 86 -14.03 -8.24 -0.67
N LEU A 87 -13.39 -9.41 -0.72
CA LEU A 87 -13.39 -10.29 -1.88
C LEU A 87 -14.73 -10.95 -2.17
N LEU A 88 -15.48 -11.35 -1.14
CA LEU A 88 -16.73 -12.12 -1.31
C LEU A 88 -17.97 -11.24 -1.43
N LEU A 89 -17.94 -10.00 -0.93
CA LEU A 89 -19.09 -9.09 -0.98
C LEU A 89 -18.81 -7.81 -1.74
N LEU A 90 -17.79 -7.06 -1.34
CA LEU A 90 -17.53 -5.74 -1.95
C LEU A 90 -17.05 -5.88 -3.40
N ALA A 91 -16.24 -6.89 -3.71
CA ALA A 91 -15.65 -7.07 -5.03
C ALA A 91 -16.69 -7.46 -6.10
N PRO A 92 -17.61 -8.42 -5.84
CA PRO A 92 -18.76 -8.66 -6.70
C PRO A 92 -19.68 -7.45 -6.84
N LEU A 93 -19.89 -6.68 -5.77
CA LEU A 93 -20.70 -5.45 -5.82
C LEU A 93 -20.07 -4.41 -6.74
N MET A 94 -18.75 -4.18 -6.64
CA MET A 94 -18.04 -3.27 -7.54
C MET A 94 -18.10 -3.75 -8.99
N SER A 95 -17.91 -5.06 -9.22
CA SER A 95 -18.05 -5.67 -10.54
C SER A 95 -19.45 -5.42 -11.14
N ALA A 96 -20.51 -5.60 -10.36
CA ALA A 96 -21.87 -5.32 -10.80
C ALA A 96 -22.09 -3.83 -11.15
N CYS A 97 -21.55 -2.90 -10.37
CA CYS A 97 -21.62 -1.47 -10.69
C CYS A 97 -20.89 -1.14 -12.01
N ILE A 98 -19.72 -1.73 -12.23
CA ILE A 98 -18.95 -1.54 -13.47
C ILE A 98 -19.70 -2.14 -14.66
N SER A 99 -20.23 -3.36 -14.54
CA SER A 99 -21.01 -4.00 -15.60
C SER A 99 -22.30 -3.24 -15.93
N TRP A 100 -22.93 -2.62 -14.93
CA TRP A 100 -24.07 -1.74 -15.15
C TRP A 100 -23.68 -0.50 -15.95
N HIS A 101 -22.59 0.17 -15.59
CA HIS A 101 -22.11 1.34 -16.32
C HIS A 101 -21.73 0.99 -17.77
N ALA A 102 -21.01 -0.10 -17.97
CA ALA A 102 -20.48 -0.50 -19.28
C ALA A 102 -21.54 -1.12 -20.22
N PHE A 103 -22.48 -1.90 -19.68
CA PHE A 103 -23.37 -2.74 -20.47
C PHE A 103 -24.87 -2.60 -20.12
N GLY A 104 -25.23 -1.77 -19.14
CA GLY A 104 -26.62 -1.63 -18.67
C GLY A 104 -27.17 -2.90 -18.01
N THR A 105 -26.31 -3.83 -17.58
CA THR A 105 -26.70 -5.10 -16.96
C THR A 105 -26.07 -5.30 -15.59
N MET A 106 -26.86 -5.78 -14.62
CA MET A 106 -26.38 -6.13 -13.27
C MET A 106 -25.91 -7.59 -13.22
N MET A 107 -25.04 -8.00 -14.15
CA MET A 107 -24.41 -9.31 -14.07
C MET A 107 -22.96 -9.15 -13.63
N PRO A 108 -22.54 -9.73 -12.49
CA PRO A 108 -21.14 -9.71 -12.11
C PRO A 108 -20.35 -10.52 -13.14
N ALA A 109 -19.49 -9.85 -13.91
CA ALA A 109 -18.57 -10.53 -14.79
C ALA A 109 -17.53 -11.27 -13.92
N LEU A 110 -17.66 -12.60 -13.81
CA LEU A 110 -16.74 -13.47 -13.06
C LEU A 110 -15.24 -13.24 -13.37
N PRO A 111 -14.82 -12.90 -14.60
CA PRO A 111 -13.42 -12.55 -14.90
C PRO A 111 -12.94 -11.23 -14.26
N GLU A 112 -13.86 -10.35 -13.88
CA GLU A 112 -13.59 -9.01 -13.34
C GLU A 112 -14.07 -8.87 -11.89
N LEU A 113 -13.84 -9.89 -11.07
CA LEU A 113 -14.26 -9.95 -9.66
C LEU A 113 -13.70 -8.81 -8.76
N GLY A 114 -13.19 -7.69 -9.29
CA GLY A 114 -12.85 -6.48 -8.52
C GLY A 114 -11.72 -6.69 -7.51
N TRP A 115 -11.04 -7.84 -7.56
CA TRP A 115 -9.99 -8.21 -6.60
C TRP A 115 -8.79 -7.28 -6.65
N TRP A 116 -8.61 -6.59 -7.78
CA TRP A 116 -7.59 -5.56 -8.02
C TRP A 116 -7.65 -4.37 -7.07
N HIS A 117 -8.72 -4.19 -6.29
CA HIS A 117 -8.77 -3.20 -5.21
C HIS A 117 -8.24 -3.75 -3.88
N PHE A 118 -8.47 -5.05 -3.63
CA PHE A 118 -8.20 -5.71 -2.34
C PHE A 118 -6.90 -6.53 -2.31
N TRP A 119 -6.19 -6.60 -3.43
CA TRP A 119 -4.97 -7.39 -3.56
C TRP A 119 -3.95 -7.16 -2.44
N PHE A 120 -3.74 -5.92 -2.00
CA PHE A 120 -2.69 -5.68 -1.01
C PHE A 120 -3.02 -6.31 0.35
N LEU A 121 -4.29 -6.54 0.67
CA LEU A 121 -4.66 -7.28 1.89
C LEU A 121 -4.22 -8.74 1.79
N VAL A 122 -4.34 -9.33 0.59
CA VAL A 122 -3.85 -10.67 0.29
C VAL A 122 -2.34 -10.71 0.50
N ASP A 123 -1.61 -9.73 -0.06
CA ASP A 123 -0.16 -9.61 0.12
C ASP A 123 0.25 -9.43 1.58
N LEU A 124 -0.44 -8.56 2.33
CA LEU A 124 -0.17 -8.36 3.75
C LEU A 124 -0.41 -9.63 4.57
N LEU A 125 -1.44 -10.41 4.24
CA LEU A 125 -1.71 -11.69 4.87
C LEU A 125 -0.63 -12.71 4.50
N ALA A 126 -0.18 -12.74 3.25
CA ALA A 126 0.91 -13.59 2.78
C ALA A 126 2.27 -13.24 3.43
N PHE A 127 2.52 -11.96 3.74
CA PHE A 127 3.73 -11.51 4.41
C PHE A 127 3.72 -11.73 5.94
N ALA A 128 2.56 -11.98 6.55
CA ALA A 128 2.46 -12.28 7.98
C ALA A 128 3.30 -13.51 8.39
N PRO A 129 3.19 -14.70 7.73
CA PRO A 129 4.03 -15.84 8.05
C PRO A 129 5.52 -15.57 7.76
N ILE A 130 5.86 -14.79 6.73
CA ILE A 130 7.26 -14.41 6.44
C ILE A 130 7.86 -13.65 7.63
N THR A 131 7.11 -12.69 8.18
CA THR A 131 7.56 -11.93 9.37
C THR A 131 7.72 -12.83 10.59
N PHE A 132 6.76 -13.74 10.79
CA PHE A 132 6.80 -14.73 11.87
C PHE A 132 8.07 -15.59 11.79
N TRP A 133 8.35 -16.16 10.63
CA TRP A 133 9.53 -17.01 10.42
C TRP A 133 10.83 -16.22 10.54
N LEU A 134 10.89 -15.00 10.01
CA LEU A 134 12.06 -14.13 10.15
C LEU A 134 12.34 -13.77 11.61
N PHE A 135 11.30 -13.51 12.40
CA PHE A 135 11.44 -13.27 13.84
C PHE A 135 11.93 -14.53 14.59
N ARG A 136 11.39 -15.70 14.28
CA ARG A 136 11.87 -16.98 14.86
C ARG A 136 13.31 -17.29 14.47
N ALA A 137 13.70 -17.01 13.22
CA ALA A 137 15.06 -17.18 12.75
C ALA A 137 16.02 -16.20 13.45
N ASP A 138 15.59 -14.96 13.68
CA ASP A 138 16.35 -13.98 14.45
C ASP A 138 16.60 -14.44 15.90
N GLN A 139 15.59 -15.00 16.57
CA GLN A 139 15.78 -15.56 17.92
C GLN A 139 16.82 -16.68 17.97
N ARG A 140 17.00 -17.44 16.89
CA ARG A 140 17.96 -18.56 16.83
C ARG A 140 19.35 -18.15 16.36
N HIS A 141 19.43 -17.20 15.42
CA HIS A 141 20.67 -16.89 14.70
C HIS A 141 21.17 -15.46 14.91
N ALA A 142 20.44 -14.64 15.67
CA ALA A 142 20.73 -13.23 15.93
C ALA A 142 20.98 -12.45 14.63
N VAL A 143 20.10 -12.63 13.65
CA VAL A 143 20.22 -12.07 12.30
C VAL A 143 20.33 -10.54 12.37
N PHE A 144 19.44 -9.88 13.13
CA PHE A 144 19.46 -8.43 13.22
C PHE A 144 20.70 -7.90 13.94
N ALA A 145 21.22 -8.63 14.94
CA ALA A 145 22.47 -8.25 15.61
C ALA A 145 23.70 -8.36 14.68
N ARG A 146 23.68 -9.26 13.70
CA ARG A 146 24.72 -9.30 12.65
C ARG A 146 24.63 -8.09 11.73
N ILE A 147 23.41 -7.68 11.37
CA ILE A 147 23.17 -6.47 10.56
C ILE A 147 23.63 -5.22 11.32
N ASP A 148 23.29 -5.10 12.61
CA ASP A 148 23.75 -3.98 13.44
C ASP A 148 25.28 -3.87 13.45
N ARG A 149 25.98 -4.99 13.72
CA ARG A 149 27.46 -5.04 13.72
C ARG A 149 28.05 -4.66 12.37
N TRP A 150 27.46 -5.13 11.27
CA TRP A 150 27.89 -4.76 9.92
C TRP A 150 27.73 -3.25 9.66
N VAL A 151 26.58 -2.67 10.02
CA VAL A 151 26.32 -1.23 9.84
C VAL A 151 27.28 -0.39 10.67
N GLU A 152 27.52 -0.77 11.93
CA GLU A 152 28.40 -0.03 12.83
C GLU A 152 29.87 -0.09 12.41
N ARG A 153 30.32 -1.25 11.90
CA ARG A 153 31.68 -1.46 11.41
C ARG A 153 31.94 -0.79 10.06
N ASP A 154 31.11 -1.07 9.07
CA ASP A 154 31.40 -0.76 7.66
C ASP A 154 30.70 0.53 7.18
N ARG A 155 29.73 1.05 7.94
CA ARG A 155 28.95 2.27 7.63
C ARG A 155 28.52 2.33 6.16
N PRO A 156 27.77 1.33 5.68
CA PRO A 156 27.45 1.15 4.27
C PRO A 156 26.74 2.36 3.67
N SER A 157 26.94 2.62 2.37
CA SER A 157 26.27 3.73 1.68
C SER A 157 24.76 3.55 1.68
N VAL A 158 24.03 4.52 2.23
CA VAL A 158 22.55 4.52 2.24
C VAL A 158 21.99 4.53 0.81
N THR A 159 22.65 5.22 -0.13
CA THR A 159 22.26 5.22 -1.54
C THR A 159 22.31 3.81 -2.11
N LEU A 160 23.39 3.07 -1.84
CA LEU A 160 23.53 1.68 -2.29
C LEU A 160 22.50 0.75 -1.64
N ILE A 161 22.16 0.96 -0.37
CA ILE A 161 21.10 0.19 0.30
C ILE A 161 19.75 0.43 -0.40
N VAL A 162 19.36 1.69 -0.62
CA VAL A 162 18.10 2.04 -1.29
C VAL A 162 18.06 1.50 -2.72
N LEU A 163 19.15 1.63 -3.47
CA LEU A 163 19.26 1.08 -4.82
C LEU A 163 19.19 -0.44 -4.81
N ALA A 164 19.90 -1.11 -3.90
CA ALA A 164 19.88 -2.58 -3.81
C ALA A 164 18.46 -3.10 -3.54
N VAL A 165 17.72 -2.47 -2.63
CA VAL A 165 16.32 -2.84 -2.37
C VAL A 165 15.46 -2.69 -3.64
N GLY A 166 15.59 -1.57 -4.34
CA GLY A 166 14.80 -1.34 -5.56
C GLY A 166 15.25 -2.22 -6.75
N VAL A 167 16.53 -2.58 -6.85
CA VAL A 167 17.03 -3.53 -7.84
C VAL A 167 16.48 -4.93 -7.55
N VAL A 168 16.50 -5.38 -6.29
CA VAL A 168 15.93 -6.68 -5.91
C VAL A 168 14.42 -6.72 -6.20
N ALA A 169 13.68 -5.63 -5.94
CA ALA A 169 12.27 -5.52 -6.32
C ALA A 169 12.08 -5.58 -7.85
N THR A 170 12.92 -4.88 -8.61
CA THR A 170 12.90 -4.90 -10.09
C THR A 170 13.14 -6.31 -10.61
N VAL A 171 14.16 -7.01 -10.10
CA VAL A 171 14.47 -8.39 -10.47
C VAL A 171 13.30 -9.32 -10.14
N GLY A 172 12.65 -9.15 -8.98
CA GLY A 172 11.46 -9.90 -8.61
C GLY A 172 10.32 -9.76 -9.62
N VAL A 173 10.01 -8.52 -10.02
CA VAL A 173 8.96 -8.25 -11.02
C VAL A 173 9.34 -8.83 -12.40
N LEU A 174 10.58 -8.63 -12.85
CA LEU A 174 11.05 -9.14 -14.14
C LEU A 174 11.10 -10.67 -14.19
N LEU A 175 11.42 -11.33 -13.07
CA LEU A 175 11.37 -12.78 -12.94
C LEU A 175 9.93 -13.28 -13.14
N VAL A 176 8.95 -12.65 -12.49
CA VAL A 176 7.55 -13.02 -12.67
C VAL A 176 7.07 -12.73 -14.09
N ALA A 177 7.46 -11.60 -14.68
CA ALA A 177 7.16 -11.29 -16.08
C ALA A 177 7.69 -12.38 -17.01
N ARG A 178 8.93 -12.85 -16.78
CA ARG A 178 9.53 -13.91 -17.57
C ARG A 178 8.80 -15.23 -17.37
N LEU A 179 8.47 -15.60 -16.13
CA LEU A 179 7.72 -16.82 -15.82
C LEU A 179 6.34 -16.79 -16.48
N ALA A 180 5.62 -15.67 -16.40
CA ALA A 180 4.32 -15.49 -17.05
C ALA A 180 4.43 -15.65 -18.57
N SER A 181 5.46 -15.09 -19.20
CA SER A 181 5.66 -15.18 -20.66
C SER A 181 5.87 -16.60 -21.19
N VAL A 182 6.31 -17.54 -20.33
CA VAL A 182 6.53 -18.94 -20.69
C VAL A 182 5.46 -19.87 -20.13
N ALA A 183 4.50 -19.37 -19.35
CA ALA A 183 3.51 -20.16 -18.63
C ALA A 183 2.27 -20.53 -19.47
N GLY A 184 2.15 -20.02 -20.71
CA GLY A 184 1.02 -20.32 -21.60
C GLY A 184 -0.32 -20.00 -20.96
N ALA A 185 -1.18 -21.01 -20.80
CA ALA A 185 -2.50 -20.87 -20.16
C ALA A 185 -2.45 -20.42 -18.69
N LEU A 186 -1.30 -20.53 -18.02
CA LEU A 186 -1.09 -20.08 -16.65
C LEU A 186 -0.49 -18.66 -16.57
N ALA A 187 -0.38 -17.93 -17.69
CA ALA A 187 0.23 -16.60 -17.70
C ALA A 187 -0.45 -15.61 -16.73
N GLU A 188 -1.78 -15.52 -16.76
CA GLU A 188 -2.56 -14.63 -15.88
C GLU A 188 -2.39 -14.93 -14.37
N PRO A 189 -2.61 -16.18 -13.89
CA PRO A 189 -2.42 -16.48 -12.47
C PRO A 189 -0.95 -16.36 -12.05
N VAL A 190 0.01 -16.65 -12.93
CA VAL A 190 1.44 -16.42 -12.64
C VAL A 190 1.73 -14.93 -12.54
N TRP A 191 1.17 -14.12 -13.44
CA TRP A 191 1.31 -12.67 -13.39
C TRP A 191 0.74 -12.12 -12.09
N ALA A 192 -0.39 -12.61 -11.57
CA ALA A 192 -0.94 -12.14 -10.29
C ALA A 192 0.07 -12.20 -9.11
N VAL A 193 1.04 -13.12 -9.15
CA VAL A 193 2.10 -13.26 -8.13
C VAL A 193 3.12 -12.11 -8.18
N HIS A 194 3.17 -11.30 -9.24
CA HIS A 194 4.10 -10.17 -9.37
C HIS A 194 3.95 -9.16 -8.24
N GLN A 195 2.74 -9.05 -7.68
CA GLN A 195 2.44 -8.13 -6.58
C GLN A 195 3.18 -8.59 -5.32
N VAL A 196 2.98 -9.84 -4.91
CA VAL A 196 3.67 -10.44 -3.76
C VAL A 196 5.19 -10.36 -3.92
N LEU A 197 5.73 -10.79 -5.07
CA LEU A 197 7.18 -10.82 -5.27
C LEU A 197 7.81 -9.43 -5.50
N GLY A 198 7.10 -8.51 -6.12
CA GLY A 198 7.55 -7.13 -6.33
C GLY A 198 7.58 -6.31 -5.04
N TYR A 199 6.62 -6.52 -4.14
CA TYR A 199 6.54 -5.80 -2.87
C TYR A 199 7.26 -6.49 -1.71
N ALA A 200 7.61 -7.78 -1.82
CA ALA A 200 8.33 -8.52 -0.78
C ALA A 200 9.65 -7.84 -0.35
N PRO A 201 10.52 -7.33 -1.26
CA PRO A 201 11.76 -6.65 -0.86
C PRO A 201 11.51 -5.36 -0.09
N LEU A 202 10.45 -4.63 -0.43
CA LEU A 202 10.06 -3.39 0.27
C LEU A 202 9.50 -3.69 1.65
N TYR A 203 8.65 -4.71 1.76
CA TYR A 203 8.16 -5.19 3.04
C TYR A 203 9.31 -5.68 3.93
N ALA A 204 10.22 -6.49 3.39
CA ALA A 204 11.40 -6.98 4.10
C ALA A 204 12.33 -5.84 4.53
N PHE A 205 12.52 -4.82 3.69
CA PHE A 205 13.27 -3.61 4.05
C PHE A 205 12.69 -2.96 5.30
N GLY A 206 11.36 -2.83 5.38
CA GLY A 206 10.65 -2.40 6.57
C GLY A 206 10.94 -3.25 7.82
N VAL A 207 10.84 -4.58 7.68
CA VAL A 207 11.11 -5.53 8.78
C VAL A 207 12.55 -5.42 9.26
N ILE A 208 13.53 -5.36 8.35
CA ILE A 208 14.95 -5.23 8.69
C ILE A 208 15.21 -3.91 9.41
N MET A 209 14.60 -2.81 8.97
CA MET A 209 14.68 -1.50 9.62
C MET A 209 14.11 -1.52 11.05
N ALA A 210 13.01 -2.24 11.30
CA ALA A 210 12.52 -2.45 12.67
C ALA A 210 13.45 -3.36 13.49
N GLY A 211 14.12 -4.30 12.82
CA GLY A 211 14.95 -5.33 13.44
C GLY A 211 16.27 -4.79 13.96
N SER A 212 16.91 -3.91 13.18
CA SER A 212 18.24 -3.34 13.38
C SER A 212 18.16 -1.84 13.71
N PRO A 213 18.26 -1.44 14.99
CA PRO A 213 18.27 -0.04 15.39
C PRO A 213 19.45 0.76 14.80
N ALA A 214 20.59 0.12 14.57
CA ALA A 214 21.75 0.80 13.97
C ALA A 214 21.46 1.16 12.51
N LEU A 215 20.91 0.22 11.73
CA LEU A 215 20.49 0.49 10.35
C LEU A 215 19.41 1.56 10.30
N PHE A 216 18.40 1.48 11.18
CA PHE A 216 17.33 2.48 11.24
C PHE A 216 17.87 3.89 11.43
N ARG A 217 18.74 4.09 12.43
CA ARG A 217 19.36 5.40 12.70
C ARG A 217 20.25 5.84 11.54
N HIS A 218 21.06 4.94 10.99
CA HIS A 218 22.00 5.25 9.90
C HIS A 218 21.27 5.72 8.63
N VAL A 219 20.23 4.99 8.22
CA VAL A 219 19.44 5.29 7.02
C VAL A 219 18.61 6.57 7.20
N THR A 220 17.98 6.76 8.37
CA THR A 220 17.14 7.94 8.62
C THR A 220 17.93 9.19 9.02
N ALA A 221 19.22 9.08 9.34
CA ALA A 221 20.04 10.23 9.68
C ALA A 221 20.24 11.20 8.50
N ARG A 222 20.21 10.70 7.26
CA ARG A 222 20.52 11.48 6.04
C ARG A 222 19.40 11.36 5.02
N THR A 223 18.84 12.48 4.59
CA THR A 223 17.84 12.53 3.49
C THR A 223 18.48 12.65 2.11
N GLY A 224 19.71 13.17 2.02
CA GLY A 224 20.45 13.35 0.77
C GLY A 224 20.43 12.11 -0.14
N PRO A 225 20.80 10.91 0.35
CA PRO A 225 20.76 9.67 -0.43
C PRO A 225 19.40 9.38 -1.09
N ALA A 226 18.30 9.58 -0.36
CA ALA A 226 16.95 9.37 -0.89
C ALA A 226 16.63 10.38 -1.99
N PHE A 227 16.97 11.66 -1.79
CA PHE A 227 16.83 12.68 -2.83
C PHE A 227 17.71 12.39 -4.05
N THR A 228 18.93 11.87 -3.88
CA THR A 228 19.80 11.47 -4.98
C THR A 228 19.17 10.37 -5.83
N VAL A 229 18.60 9.33 -5.21
CA VAL A 229 17.89 8.27 -5.95
C VAL A 229 16.69 8.84 -6.70
N LEU A 230 15.86 9.67 -6.05
CA LEU A 230 14.71 10.29 -6.68
C LEU A 230 15.10 11.21 -7.85
N ALA A 231 16.16 12.01 -7.68
CA ALA A 231 16.69 12.87 -8.73
C ALA A 231 17.24 12.06 -9.90
N ALA A 232 17.96 10.96 -9.64
CA ALA A 232 18.47 10.06 -10.68
C ALA A 232 17.33 9.39 -11.46
N VAL A 233 16.29 8.91 -10.77
CA VAL A 233 15.11 8.33 -11.42
C VAL A 233 14.35 9.37 -12.24
N PHE A 234 14.21 10.60 -11.71
CA PHE A 234 13.60 11.71 -12.44
C PHE A 234 14.41 12.08 -13.69
N ALA A 235 15.74 12.19 -13.57
CA ALA A 235 16.63 12.45 -14.69
C ALA A 235 16.56 11.35 -15.75
N LEU A 236 16.49 10.07 -15.35
CA LEU A 236 16.30 8.95 -16.26
C LEU A 236 14.96 9.05 -17.01
N CYS A 237 13.90 9.42 -16.30
CA CYS A 237 12.59 9.66 -16.91
C CYS A 237 12.64 10.80 -17.92
N LEU A 238 13.27 11.92 -17.57
CA LEU A 238 13.43 13.07 -18.47
C LEU A 238 14.27 12.71 -19.70
N ALA A 239 15.43 12.07 -19.51
CA ALA A 239 16.30 11.61 -20.59
C ALA A 239 15.56 10.68 -21.56
N SER A 240 14.75 9.75 -21.05
CA SER A 240 13.96 8.84 -21.89
C SER A 240 12.96 9.55 -22.81
N ARG A 241 12.45 10.71 -22.39
CA ARG A 241 11.50 11.53 -23.18
C ARG A 241 12.19 12.41 -24.22
N LEU A 242 13.47 12.72 -24.01
CA LEU A 242 14.28 13.52 -24.94
C LEU A 242 14.88 12.67 -26.08
N LEU A 243 14.81 11.34 -25.99
CA LEU A 243 15.28 10.44 -27.05
C LEU A 243 14.39 10.51 -28.31
N PRO A 244 14.96 10.40 -29.53
CA PRO A 244 14.20 10.34 -30.78
C PRO A 244 13.17 9.20 -30.74
N GLY A 245 11.89 9.51 -31.02
CA GLY A 245 10.78 8.56 -30.88
C GLY A 245 10.00 8.66 -29.56
N GLY A 246 10.36 9.60 -28.69
CA GLY A 246 9.58 10.00 -27.51
C GLY A 246 9.49 8.95 -26.39
N GLY A 247 10.31 7.90 -26.47
CA GLY A 247 10.33 6.82 -25.49
C GLY A 247 9.01 6.06 -25.36
N LYS A 248 8.13 6.08 -26.38
CA LYS A 248 6.79 5.45 -26.30
C LYS A 248 6.85 3.99 -25.85
N GLY A 249 7.73 3.16 -26.42
CA GLY A 249 7.92 1.77 -25.96
C GLY A 249 8.56 1.61 -24.57
N LEU A 250 9.21 2.67 -24.05
CA LEU A 250 9.78 2.69 -22.70
C LEU A 250 8.79 3.23 -21.65
N PHE A 251 7.74 3.96 -22.04
CA PHE A 251 6.85 4.69 -21.12
C PHE A 251 5.37 4.33 -21.24
N ASP A 252 4.92 3.90 -22.41
CA ASP A 252 3.52 3.63 -22.72
C ASP A 252 3.23 2.16 -22.45
N GLY A 253 2.81 1.89 -21.22
CA GLY A 253 2.36 0.58 -20.77
C GLY A 253 2.71 0.30 -19.31
N PRO A 254 1.82 -0.37 -18.55
CA PRO A 254 2.11 -0.75 -17.16
C PRO A 254 3.33 -1.67 -17.03
N ALA A 255 3.64 -2.47 -18.05
CA ALA A 255 4.78 -3.38 -18.11
C ALA A 255 6.04 -2.77 -18.76
N SER A 256 6.07 -1.47 -19.05
CA SER A 256 7.25 -0.88 -19.67
C SER A 256 8.46 -0.97 -18.72
N PRO A 257 9.69 -1.25 -19.23
CA PRO A 257 10.86 -1.43 -18.38
C PRO A 257 11.12 -0.24 -17.44
N LEU A 258 10.89 0.99 -17.94
CA LEU A 258 11.06 2.19 -17.13
C LEU A 258 9.95 2.34 -16.07
N ASN A 259 8.71 1.93 -16.38
CA ASN A 259 7.63 1.93 -15.39
C ASN A 259 7.92 0.95 -14.24
N VAL A 260 8.49 -0.23 -14.56
CA VAL A 260 8.94 -1.20 -13.55
C VAL A 260 10.08 -0.62 -12.71
N VAL A 261 11.11 -0.06 -13.36
CA VAL A 261 12.28 0.52 -12.68
C VAL A 261 11.86 1.67 -11.76
N THR A 262 11.01 2.59 -12.24
CA THR A 262 10.49 3.71 -11.43
C THR A 262 9.64 3.20 -10.26
N SER A 263 8.74 2.24 -10.50
CA SER A 263 7.89 1.64 -9.46
C SER A 263 8.67 0.87 -8.39
N CYS A 264 9.91 0.44 -8.67
CA CYS A 264 10.73 -0.31 -7.74
C CYS A 264 11.79 0.54 -7.02
N LEU A 265 12.39 1.53 -7.68
CA LEU A 265 13.45 2.38 -7.11
C LEU A 265 12.92 3.55 -6.29
N CYS A 266 11.74 4.08 -6.64
CA CYS A 266 11.13 5.20 -5.95
C CYS A 266 10.63 4.87 -4.52
N PRO A 267 9.92 3.75 -4.28
CA PRO A 267 9.38 3.47 -2.96
C PRO A 267 10.39 3.35 -1.82
N PRO A 268 11.57 2.71 -1.95
CA PRO A 268 12.51 2.62 -0.85
C PRO A 268 13.08 4.01 -0.52
N ALA A 269 13.30 4.87 -1.51
CA ALA A 269 13.74 6.25 -1.29
C ALA A 269 12.65 7.07 -0.54
N VAL A 270 11.39 6.99 -1.00
CA VAL A 270 10.26 7.65 -0.33
C VAL A 270 10.05 7.11 1.09
N THR A 271 10.24 5.81 1.30
CA THR A 271 10.18 5.21 2.64
C THR A 271 11.19 5.87 3.58
N VAL A 272 12.43 6.09 3.15
CA VAL A 272 13.43 6.78 3.98
C VAL A 272 12.97 8.19 4.36
N LEU A 273 12.43 8.95 3.41
CA LEU A 273 11.89 10.30 3.66
C LEU A 273 10.70 10.27 4.61
N ILE A 274 9.78 9.32 4.45
CA ILE A 274 8.65 9.12 5.34
C ILE A 274 9.14 8.77 6.74
N LEU A 275 10.05 7.80 6.89
CA LEU A 275 10.58 7.41 8.19
C LEU A 275 11.30 8.58 8.87
N ARG A 276 12.07 9.38 8.13
CA ARG A 276 12.67 10.60 8.68
C ARG A 276 11.61 11.61 9.14
N SER A 277 10.56 11.81 8.34
CA SER A 277 9.41 12.63 8.75
C SER A 277 8.76 12.09 10.02
N THR A 278 8.57 10.77 10.14
CA THR A 278 7.93 10.14 11.31
C THR A 278 8.71 10.40 12.60
N VAL A 279 10.04 10.40 12.54
CA VAL A 279 10.93 10.68 13.68
C VAL A 279 10.88 12.17 14.06
N ALA A 280 10.70 13.06 13.09
CA ALA A 280 10.55 14.49 13.34
C ALA A 280 9.16 14.87 13.92
N MET A 281 8.14 14.05 13.67
CA MET A 281 6.78 14.28 14.15
C MET A 281 6.63 13.94 15.64
N ARG A 282 6.56 14.98 16.49
CA ARG A 282 6.39 14.82 17.95
C ARG A 282 4.95 14.64 18.40
N ALA A 283 3.99 15.18 17.65
CA ALA A 283 2.57 15.14 18.00
C ALA A 283 1.69 14.99 16.76
N THR A 284 0.48 14.51 16.97
CA THR A 284 -0.55 14.38 15.92
C THR A 284 -1.76 15.20 16.31
N PRO A 285 -2.20 16.14 15.46
CA PRO A 285 -3.42 16.91 15.70
C PRO A 285 -4.64 15.98 15.89
N PRO A 286 -5.62 16.35 16.74
CA PRO A 286 -6.78 15.49 17.04
C PRO A 286 -7.61 15.14 15.80
N LEU A 287 -7.71 16.04 14.83
CA LEU A 287 -8.41 15.75 13.56
C LEU A 287 -7.69 14.65 12.78
N PHE A 288 -6.37 14.74 12.66
CA PHE A 288 -5.58 13.78 11.92
C PHE A 288 -5.61 12.39 12.58
N ARG A 289 -5.60 12.33 13.92
CA ARG A 289 -5.80 11.09 14.67
C ARG A 289 -7.17 10.46 14.36
N ARG A 290 -8.25 11.25 14.37
CA ARG A 290 -9.61 10.77 14.05
C ARG A 290 -9.70 10.21 12.63
N VAL A 291 -9.05 10.85 11.66
CA VAL A 291 -8.99 10.37 10.29
C VAL A 291 -8.13 9.10 10.18
N SER A 292 -7.01 9.05 10.89
CA SER A 292 -6.14 7.87 10.94
C SER A 292 -6.82 6.64 11.53
N ASP A 293 -7.66 6.81 12.57
CA ASP A 293 -8.43 5.71 13.15
C ASP A 293 -9.51 5.19 12.18
N ALA A 294 -10.01 6.06 11.28
CA ALA A 294 -10.99 5.71 10.24
C ALA A 294 -10.35 5.17 8.94
N ALA A 295 -9.03 5.32 8.75
CA ALA A 295 -8.38 5.11 7.46
C ALA A 295 -8.58 3.71 6.87
N PHE A 296 -8.64 2.67 7.70
CA PHE A 296 -8.86 1.31 7.22
C PHE A 296 -10.30 1.08 6.75
N THR A 297 -11.30 1.62 7.48
CA THR A 297 -12.69 1.63 7.01
C THR A 297 -12.81 2.41 5.71
N ILE A 298 -12.19 3.59 5.64
CA ILE A 298 -12.21 4.42 4.44
C ILE A 298 -11.63 3.66 3.26
N TYR A 299 -10.49 3.00 3.45
CA TYR A 299 -9.89 2.14 2.43
C TYR A 299 -10.88 1.05 1.94
N MET A 300 -11.60 0.39 2.84
CA MET A 300 -12.56 -0.65 2.47
C MET A 300 -13.71 -0.15 1.60
N VAL A 301 -14.28 1.00 1.94
CA VAL A 301 -15.55 1.43 1.34
C VAL A 301 -15.43 2.54 0.30
N HIS A 302 -14.30 3.24 0.23
CA HIS A 302 -14.19 4.41 -0.65
C HIS A 302 -14.39 4.06 -2.11
N PHE A 303 -13.84 2.95 -2.60
CA PHE A 303 -13.94 2.63 -4.02
C PHE A 303 -15.34 2.17 -4.45
N PRO A 304 -16.05 1.30 -3.69
CA PRO A 304 -17.49 1.09 -3.91
C PRO A 304 -18.31 2.38 -3.91
N ILE A 305 -17.99 3.32 -3.00
CA ILE A 305 -18.66 4.62 -2.95
C ILE A 305 -18.32 5.47 -4.18
N ILE A 306 -17.07 5.47 -4.65
CA ILE A 306 -16.67 6.17 -5.88
C ILE A 306 -17.48 5.66 -7.06
N LEU A 307 -17.59 4.33 -7.24
CA LEU A 307 -18.38 3.76 -8.34
C LEU A 307 -19.86 4.14 -8.26
N ALA A 308 -20.44 4.09 -7.06
CA ALA A 308 -21.83 4.50 -6.87
C ALA A 308 -22.06 5.99 -7.15
N LEU A 309 -21.13 6.86 -6.73
CA LEU A 309 -21.20 8.29 -7.00
C LEU A 309 -21.00 8.57 -8.49
N ASP A 310 -20.08 7.87 -9.15
CA ASP A 310 -19.82 8.02 -10.58
C ASP A 310 -21.08 7.71 -11.39
N LEU A 311 -21.78 6.61 -11.09
CA LEU A 311 -23.09 6.28 -11.68
C LEU A 311 -24.15 7.38 -11.48
N LEU A 312 -24.10 8.12 -10.36
CA LEU A 312 -25.04 9.21 -10.08
C LEU A 312 -24.66 10.52 -10.78
N LEU A 313 -23.35 10.75 -10.99
CA LEU A 313 -22.83 11.97 -11.62
C LEU A 313 -22.76 11.85 -13.14
N ASP A 314 -22.64 10.65 -13.69
CA ASP A 314 -22.52 10.37 -15.12
C ASP A 314 -23.64 11.03 -15.96
N PRO A 315 -24.94 10.96 -15.58
CA PRO A 315 -26.00 11.62 -16.32
C PRO A 315 -25.89 13.15 -16.38
N LEU A 316 -25.20 13.77 -15.41
CA LEU A 316 -25.02 15.22 -15.34
C LEU A 316 -23.97 15.73 -16.34
N ARG A 317 -23.18 14.84 -16.95
CA ARG A 317 -22.16 15.15 -17.96
C ARG A 317 -21.26 16.33 -17.55
N LEU A 318 -20.83 16.32 -16.28
CA LEU A 318 -19.97 17.36 -15.73
C LEU A 318 -18.59 17.34 -16.39
N ASP A 319 -17.88 18.47 -16.33
CA ASP A 319 -16.46 18.50 -16.68
C ASP A 319 -15.68 17.47 -15.83
N PRO A 320 -14.76 16.68 -16.41
CA PRO A 320 -14.05 15.62 -15.69
C PRO A 320 -13.29 16.10 -14.45
N TYR A 321 -12.79 17.34 -14.42
CA TYR A 321 -12.12 17.87 -13.24
C TYR A 321 -13.12 18.18 -12.12
N VAL A 322 -14.30 18.69 -12.47
CA VAL A 322 -15.38 18.93 -11.51
C VAL A 322 -15.91 17.60 -10.97
N SER A 323 -16.17 16.63 -11.84
CA SER A 323 -16.57 15.27 -11.44
C SER A 323 -15.53 14.64 -10.51
N TYR A 324 -14.24 14.71 -10.88
CA TYR A 324 -13.13 14.22 -10.05
C TYR A 324 -13.11 14.84 -8.64
N LEU A 325 -13.24 16.17 -8.54
CA LEU A 325 -13.25 16.85 -7.23
C LEU A 325 -14.46 16.43 -6.38
N LEU A 326 -15.63 16.28 -6.99
CA LEU A 326 -16.83 15.80 -6.32
C LEU A 326 -16.67 14.34 -5.86
N LEU A 327 -16.10 13.48 -6.70
CA LEU A 327 -15.82 12.08 -6.37
C LEU A 327 -14.85 11.97 -5.20
N VAL A 328 -13.70 12.67 -5.24
CA VAL A 328 -12.71 12.65 -4.15
C VAL A 328 -13.30 13.19 -2.84
N GLY A 329 -13.94 14.36 -2.89
CA GLY A 329 -14.50 15.01 -1.70
C GLY A 329 -15.64 14.20 -1.08
N SER A 330 -16.61 13.81 -1.90
CA SER A 330 -17.82 13.10 -1.44
C SER A 330 -17.50 11.67 -1.01
N SER A 331 -16.67 10.94 -1.75
CA SER A 331 -16.28 9.58 -1.35
C SER A 331 -15.48 9.57 -0.05
N GLY A 332 -14.52 10.49 0.12
CA GLY A 332 -13.77 10.62 1.35
C GLY A 332 -14.66 10.95 2.55
N TRP A 333 -15.59 11.90 2.38
CA TRP A 333 -16.53 12.30 3.42
C TRP A 333 -17.52 11.17 3.79
N LEU A 334 -18.17 10.56 2.79
CA LEU A 334 -19.11 9.47 3.00
C LEU A 334 -18.42 8.25 3.65
N SER A 335 -17.21 7.92 3.21
CA SER A 335 -16.42 6.84 3.82
C SER A 335 -16.10 7.11 5.30
N TYR A 336 -15.79 8.37 5.63
CA TYR A 336 -15.59 8.78 7.02
C TYR A 336 -16.89 8.70 7.83
N LEU A 337 -18.04 9.06 7.24
CA LEU A 337 -19.35 8.91 7.88
C LEU A 337 -19.71 7.45 8.12
N VAL A 338 -19.42 6.53 7.19
CA VAL A 338 -19.58 5.09 7.38
C VAL A 338 -18.81 4.63 8.62
N HIS A 339 -17.56 5.08 8.78
CA HIS A 339 -16.80 4.77 9.98
C HIS A 339 -17.46 5.30 11.26
N ARG A 340 -17.87 6.58 11.25
CA ARG A 340 -18.41 7.27 12.43
C ARG A 340 -19.79 6.76 12.86
N LEU A 341 -20.66 6.46 11.91
CA LEU A 341 -22.07 6.15 12.14
C LEU A 341 -22.34 4.65 12.19
N ILE A 342 -21.59 3.85 11.43
CA ILE A 342 -21.84 2.40 11.32
C ILE A 342 -20.76 1.64 12.09
N VAL A 343 -19.50 1.77 11.70
CA VAL A 343 -18.41 0.94 12.25
C VAL A 343 -18.21 1.14 13.76
N ARG A 344 -18.32 2.38 14.25
CA ARG A 344 -18.20 2.65 15.69
C ARG A 344 -19.38 2.18 16.52
N ARG A 345 -20.56 1.97 15.90
CA ARG A 345 -21.79 1.60 16.61
C ARG A 345 -22.05 0.09 16.57
N PHE A 346 -21.71 -0.57 15.46
CA PHE A 346 -22.04 -1.97 15.24
C PHE A 346 -20.81 -2.87 15.31
N PRO A 347 -20.71 -3.79 16.29
CA PRO A 347 -19.55 -4.67 16.45
C PRO A 347 -19.28 -5.56 15.23
N LEU A 348 -20.34 -5.99 14.53
CA LEU A 348 -20.21 -6.78 13.30
C LEU A 348 -19.54 -5.95 12.19
N ALA A 349 -19.93 -4.68 12.01
CA ALA A 349 -19.30 -3.80 11.04
C ALA A 349 -17.83 -3.53 11.38
N ALA A 350 -17.50 -3.37 12.67
CA ALA A 350 -16.10 -3.26 13.11
C ALA A 350 -15.28 -4.54 12.88
N MET A 351 -15.90 -5.71 13.00
CA MET A 351 -15.25 -6.97 12.68
C MET A 351 -15.02 -7.12 11.18
N LEU A 352 -16.06 -6.90 10.36
CA LEU A 352 -16.01 -7.07 8.91
C LEU A 352 -15.11 -6.03 8.25
N LEU A 353 -15.22 -4.75 8.62
CA LEU A 353 -14.48 -3.67 7.95
C LEU A 353 -13.13 -3.38 8.59
N ASN A 354 -12.92 -3.67 9.88
CA ASN A 354 -11.66 -3.34 10.60
C ASN A 354 -10.98 -4.55 11.26
N GLY A 355 -11.54 -5.75 11.16
CA GLY A 355 -10.97 -6.94 11.79
C GLY A 355 -10.93 -6.87 13.32
N VAL A 356 -11.79 -6.04 13.94
CA VAL A 356 -11.85 -5.89 15.39
C VAL A 356 -12.73 -6.98 15.98
N ASN A 357 -12.20 -7.76 16.91
CA ASN A 357 -12.98 -8.81 17.58
C ASN A 357 -14.15 -8.18 18.39
N PRO A 358 -15.42 -8.55 18.11
CA PRO A 358 -16.60 -8.02 18.79
C PRO A 358 -16.57 -8.17 20.32
N ALA A 359 -15.95 -9.25 20.83
CA ALA A 359 -15.85 -9.47 22.27
C ALA A 359 -15.03 -8.37 22.98
N ARG A 360 -14.03 -7.79 22.30
CA ARG A 360 -13.23 -6.69 22.85
C ARG A 360 -13.97 -5.35 22.85
N LEU A 361 -14.84 -5.12 21.87
CA LEU A 361 -15.68 -3.92 21.82
C LEU A 361 -16.74 -3.93 22.91
N ARG A 362 -17.30 -5.11 23.22
CA ARG A 362 -18.27 -5.27 24.30
C ARG A 362 -17.63 -5.07 25.68
N ALA A 363 -16.43 -5.61 25.90
CA ALA A 363 -15.70 -5.43 27.18
C ALA A 363 -15.34 -3.95 27.44
N ALA A 364 -14.95 -3.20 26.41
CA ALA A 364 -14.61 -1.78 26.52
C ALA A 364 -15.83 -0.83 26.62
N ALA A 365 -17.05 -1.35 26.44
CA ALA A 365 -18.29 -0.59 26.64
C ALA A 365 -18.94 -0.87 28.01
N THR A 366 -18.42 -1.85 28.75
CA THR A 366 -18.82 -2.21 30.12
C THR A 366 -17.86 -1.67 31.19
N GLU A 367 -16.75 -1.06 30.77
CA GLU A 367 -15.89 -0.17 31.57
C GLU A 367 -16.26 1.29 31.25
#